data_AF-A0AAJ6XMT2-F1
#
_entry.id   AF-A0AAJ6XMT2-F1
#
_cell.length_a   1.000
_cell.length_b   1.000
_cell.length_c   1.000
_cell.angle_alpha   90.00
_cell.angle_beta   90.00
_cell.angle_gamma   90.00
#
_symmetry.space_group_name_H-M   'P 1'
#
loop_
_entity.id
_entity.type
_entity.pdbx_description
1 polymer ?
#
loop_
_entity_poly.entity_id
_entity_poly.type
_entity_poly.pdbx_seq_one_letter_code
_entity_poly.pdbx_strand_id
1 'polypeptide(L)'
;MESGKKAEAGPSSTTRGGFDEKLERKRETSEIPPAVAAAIDDEEEEDGDAVDNGVPVAGFVPGPLLSLKEQIEKDKEDDSLRRWKEKLLGCVESDLNGQLEPEVKFHSIGIISDDIGEINTPLPVDESQSGHPLFTLREGSRYQLKLTFSVLHNIVSGLAYSNTVWKGGIPVDQSKGMLGTFAPQREPYFHTLEEDTTPSGVLARGTYSAKLKFEDDDRRCHMELKYSFEIKKRS
;
A
#
# COMPACT_ATOMS: atom_id res chain seq x y z
N MET A 1 9.53 -56.37 42.81
CA MET A 1 10.40 -55.75 41.77
C MET A 1 9.55 -54.84 40.85
N GLU A 2 9.03 -53.66 41.22
CA GLU A 2 9.32 -52.69 42.30
C GLU A 2 10.36 -51.61 41.97
N SER A 3 10.09 -50.37 42.43
CA SER A 3 10.90 -49.13 42.31
C SER A 3 11.07 -48.56 40.89
N GLY A 4 10.98 -47.24 40.60
CA GLY A 4 10.88 -46.03 41.44
C GLY A 4 12.25 -45.43 41.79
N LYS A 5 12.52 -44.10 41.81
CA LYS A 5 11.68 -42.88 41.69
C LYS A 5 12.52 -41.65 41.25
N LYS A 6 11.89 -40.73 40.49
CA LYS A 6 11.82 -39.25 40.60
C LYS A 6 13.05 -38.34 40.95
N ALA A 7 13.11 -37.19 40.25
CA ALA A 7 13.37 -35.79 40.74
C ALA A 7 14.74 -35.08 40.53
N GLU A 8 14.71 -34.08 39.61
CA GLU A 8 15.11 -32.64 39.69
C GLU A 8 16.37 -32.07 40.40
N ALA A 9 16.85 -30.97 39.78
CA ALA A 9 17.65 -29.82 40.29
C ALA A 9 19.19 -29.94 40.47
N GLY A 10 19.89 -28.83 40.24
CA GLY A 10 21.35 -28.63 40.41
C GLY A 10 21.70 -27.83 41.69
N PRO A 11 22.77 -26.98 41.75
CA PRO A 11 23.73 -26.59 40.70
C PRO A 11 25.25 -26.50 41.12
N SER A 12 26.13 -26.29 40.12
CA SER A 12 27.45 -25.58 40.15
C SER A 12 28.61 -25.99 41.10
N SER A 13 29.85 -25.65 40.67
CA SER A 13 31.14 -25.66 41.41
C SER A 13 31.78 -27.05 41.72
N THR A 14 33.12 -27.25 41.81
CA THR A 14 34.29 -26.41 41.41
C THR A 14 35.60 -27.23 41.30
N THR A 15 36.41 -26.94 40.26
CA THR A 15 37.86 -27.23 40.02
C THR A 15 38.57 -28.49 40.56
N ARG A 16 39.36 -29.16 39.67
CA ARG A 16 40.85 -29.14 39.65
C ARG A 16 41.40 -29.99 38.46
N GLY A 17 42.57 -29.70 37.88
CA GLY A 17 43.58 -28.68 38.20
C GLY A 17 44.50 -28.31 37.00
N GLY A 18 45.60 -27.58 37.28
CA GLY A 18 46.64 -27.17 36.31
C GLY A 18 47.49 -28.34 35.75
N PHE A 19 48.57 -28.14 35.01
CA PHE A 19 49.68 -27.16 35.08
C PHE A 19 50.33 -27.05 33.66
N ASP A 20 51.23 -26.14 33.26
CA ASP A 20 51.61 -24.73 33.53
C ASP A 20 52.63 -24.34 32.40
N GLU A 21 53.46 -23.28 32.32
CA GLU A 21 53.89 -22.13 33.14
C GLU A 21 54.10 -20.95 32.11
N LYS A 22 53.66 -19.68 32.33
CA LYS A 22 54.46 -18.52 32.83
C LYS A 22 55.42 -17.84 31.81
N LEU A 23 55.75 -16.54 31.85
CA LEU A 23 55.16 -15.29 32.42
C LEU A 23 56.07 -14.09 32.01
N GLU A 24 55.61 -12.87 32.32
CA GLU A 24 56.36 -11.63 32.67
C GLU A 24 56.02 -10.39 31.81
N ARG A 25 56.17 -9.21 32.42
CA ARG A 25 55.47 -7.96 32.06
C ARG A 25 56.15 -6.73 32.66
N LYS A 26 56.46 -5.71 31.86
CA LYS A 26 56.87 -4.33 32.21
C LYS A 26 57.02 -3.51 30.91
N ARG A 27 56.97 -2.17 30.86
CA ARG A 27 56.29 -1.10 31.63
C ARG A 27 56.60 0.24 30.93
N GLU A 28 55.80 1.28 31.21
CA GLU A 28 56.17 2.72 31.20
C GLU A 28 56.39 3.51 29.87
N THR A 29 55.41 4.41 29.61
CA THR A 29 55.54 5.87 29.30
C THR A 29 55.82 6.45 27.89
N SER A 30 55.07 7.54 27.59
CA SER A 30 55.32 8.64 26.62
C SER A 30 55.13 8.32 25.11
N GLU A 31 54.61 9.19 24.22
CA GLU A 31 54.22 10.63 24.23
C GLU A 31 52.90 10.93 23.46
N ILE A 32 52.31 12.12 23.66
CA ILE A 32 51.21 12.81 22.89
C ILE A 32 51.17 14.30 23.31
N PRO A 33 50.44 15.25 22.64
CA PRO A 33 49.74 15.23 21.34
C PRO A 33 50.51 16.15 20.34
N PRO A 34 50.00 17.16 19.57
CA PRO A 34 48.63 17.67 19.29
C PRO A 34 47.81 16.75 18.33
N ALA A 35 46.50 16.89 18.09
CA ALA A 35 45.44 17.85 18.46
C ALA A 35 45.21 19.10 17.57
N VAL A 36 44.16 19.05 16.74
CA VAL A 36 43.16 20.14 16.62
C VAL A 36 41.78 19.53 16.86
N ALA A 37 40.97 20.18 17.68
CA ALA A 37 39.61 19.75 18.01
C ALA A 37 38.73 20.98 18.24
N ALA A 38 37.46 20.87 17.86
CA ALA A 38 36.38 21.76 18.27
C ALA A 38 35.12 20.90 18.40
N ALA A 39 34.48 20.97 19.57
CA ALA A 39 33.19 20.35 19.87
C ALA A 39 32.12 21.46 19.93
N ILE A 40 31.18 21.37 20.88
CA ILE A 40 29.94 22.15 21.05
C ILE A 40 28.77 21.60 20.21
N ASP A 41 27.73 21.00 20.78
CA ASP A 41 27.54 20.32 22.09
C ASP A 41 26.32 19.36 21.96
N ASP A 42 26.01 18.55 22.98
CA ASP A 42 24.78 17.72 23.03
C ASP A 42 23.51 18.54 23.34
N GLU A 43 22.39 18.25 22.65
CA GLU A 43 21.03 18.45 23.18
C GLU A 43 20.17 17.22 22.86
N GLU A 44 19.53 16.65 23.89
CA GLU A 44 18.42 15.70 23.77
C GLU A 44 17.11 16.49 23.61
N GLU A 45 16.15 16.02 22.79
CA GLU A 45 14.73 15.83 23.16
C GLU A 45 13.80 15.49 21.98
N GLU A 46 12.59 15.07 22.34
CA GLU A 46 11.35 14.91 21.56
C GLU A 46 11.31 13.90 20.39
N ASP A 47 10.72 12.76 20.75
CA ASP A 47 10.01 11.77 19.94
C ASP A 47 9.18 12.42 18.80
N GLY A 48 9.70 12.38 17.58
CA GLY A 48 9.05 12.92 16.39
C GLY A 48 8.42 11.83 15.54
N ASP A 49 7.08 11.72 15.55
CA ASP A 49 6.29 10.76 14.77
C ASP A 49 6.76 10.70 13.30
N ALA A 50 7.47 9.63 12.96
CA ALA A 50 7.94 9.36 11.61
C ALA A 50 6.77 8.88 10.74
N VAL A 51 5.90 9.82 10.36
CA VAL A 51 4.85 9.60 9.36
C VAL A 51 5.46 9.00 8.09
N ASP A 52 5.15 7.72 7.85
CA ASP A 52 5.58 6.95 6.69
C ASP A 52 4.88 7.47 5.42
N ASN A 53 5.33 8.64 4.98
CA ASN A 53 4.97 9.26 3.72
C ASN A 53 5.61 8.43 2.61
N GLY A 54 4.95 7.33 2.24
CA GLY A 54 5.45 6.28 1.35
C GLY A 54 6.32 6.83 0.22
N VAL A 55 7.64 6.73 0.42
CA VAL A 55 8.61 7.43 -0.42
C VAL A 55 8.55 6.83 -1.82
N PRO A 56 8.25 7.61 -2.88
CA PRO A 56 8.26 7.08 -4.23
C PRO A 56 9.68 6.60 -4.54
N VAL A 57 9.83 5.31 -4.88
CA VAL A 57 11.13 4.65 -5.06
C VAL A 57 11.91 5.37 -6.16
N ALA A 58 12.84 6.24 -5.75
CA ALA A 58 13.44 7.25 -6.59
C ALA A 58 14.40 6.61 -7.60
N GLY A 59 13.87 6.29 -8.78
CA GLY A 59 14.59 5.60 -9.86
C GLY A 59 13.94 4.33 -10.39
N PHE A 60 12.73 3.96 -9.95
CA PHE A 60 11.97 2.92 -10.66
C PHE A 60 11.62 3.41 -12.08
N VAL A 61 11.95 2.58 -13.07
CA VAL A 61 11.63 2.79 -14.49
C VAL A 61 10.96 1.50 -14.98
N PRO A 62 9.72 1.55 -15.48
CA PRO A 62 9.03 0.37 -16.00
C PRO A 62 9.81 -0.32 -17.13
N GLY A 63 9.61 -1.63 -17.27
CA GLY A 63 10.10 -2.38 -18.43
C GLY A 63 9.37 -1.96 -19.72
N PRO A 64 9.89 -2.33 -20.91
CA PRO A 64 9.17 -2.11 -22.15
C PRO A 64 7.84 -2.88 -22.13
N LEU A 65 6.75 -2.21 -22.52
CA LEU A 65 5.43 -2.84 -22.63
C LEU A 65 5.45 -3.94 -23.71
N LEU A 66 4.91 -5.11 -23.36
CA LEU A 66 4.76 -6.30 -24.20
C LEU A 66 3.30 -6.76 -24.13
N SER A 67 2.75 -7.36 -25.19
CA SER A 67 1.40 -7.92 -25.09
C SER A 67 1.42 -9.24 -24.32
N LEU A 68 0.41 -9.46 -23.46
CA LEU A 68 0.23 -10.71 -22.72
C LEU A 68 0.19 -11.93 -23.64
N LYS A 69 -0.31 -11.77 -24.88
CA LYS A 69 -0.38 -12.81 -25.90
C LYS A 69 1.00 -13.24 -26.40
N GLU A 70 1.87 -12.28 -26.75
CA GLU A 70 3.25 -12.58 -27.14
C GLU A 70 4.02 -13.20 -25.98
N GLN A 71 3.81 -12.71 -24.76
CA GLN A 71 4.43 -13.27 -23.56
C GLN A 71 3.98 -14.72 -23.31
N ILE A 72 2.70 -15.06 -23.49
CA ILE A 72 2.20 -16.44 -23.36
C ILE A 72 2.80 -17.35 -24.44
N GLU A 73 2.71 -16.95 -25.72
CA GLU A 73 3.19 -17.77 -26.85
C GLU A 73 4.70 -18.03 -26.80
N LYS A 74 5.50 -17.05 -26.34
CA LYS A 74 6.96 -17.17 -26.25
C LYS A 74 7.43 -18.32 -25.36
N ASP A 75 6.78 -18.53 -24.21
CA ASP A 75 7.21 -19.52 -23.21
C ASP A 75 6.36 -20.80 -23.27
N LYS A 76 5.69 -21.04 -24.40
CA LYS A 76 4.75 -22.16 -24.64
C LYS A 76 5.40 -23.54 -24.65
N GLU A 77 6.69 -23.60 -24.98
CA GLU A 77 7.51 -24.81 -24.92
C GLU A 77 8.06 -25.06 -23.49
N ASP A 78 8.01 -24.08 -22.59
CA ASP A 78 8.42 -24.22 -21.19
C ASP A 78 7.23 -24.62 -20.30
N ASP A 79 7.21 -25.90 -19.95
CA ASP A 79 6.20 -26.55 -19.11
C ASP A 79 6.17 -26.02 -17.65
N SER A 80 7.21 -25.31 -17.21
CA SER A 80 7.29 -24.66 -15.88
C SER A 80 6.72 -23.24 -15.93
N LEU A 81 7.12 -22.44 -16.92
CA LEU A 81 6.63 -21.07 -17.13
C LEU A 81 5.15 -21.05 -17.50
N ARG A 82 4.65 -22.03 -18.26
CA ARG A 82 3.21 -22.21 -18.51
C ARG A 82 2.42 -22.42 -17.22
N ARG A 83 2.80 -23.39 -16.38
CA ARG A 83 2.12 -23.66 -15.09
C ARG A 83 2.19 -22.46 -14.13
N TRP A 84 3.29 -21.70 -14.17
CA TRP A 84 3.43 -20.47 -13.39
C TRP A 84 2.47 -19.37 -13.87
N LYS A 85 2.35 -19.14 -15.18
CA LYS A 85 1.39 -18.18 -15.75
C LYS A 85 -0.05 -18.59 -15.52
N GLU A 86 -0.40 -19.86 -15.75
CA GLU A 86 -1.72 -20.43 -15.47
C GLU A 86 -2.14 -20.18 -14.01
N LYS A 87 -1.20 -20.28 -13.07
CA LYS A 87 -1.44 -19.99 -11.64
C LYS A 87 -1.65 -18.50 -11.33
N LEU A 88 -1.03 -17.58 -12.08
CA LEU A 88 -1.15 -16.12 -11.85
C LEU A 88 -2.33 -15.48 -12.58
N LEU A 89 -2.60 -15.94 -13.80
CA LEU A 89 -3.59 -15.36 -14.71
C LEU A 89 -4.91 -16.13 -14.68
N GLY A 90 -4.87 -17.43 -14.35
CA GLY A 90 -5.95 -18.36 -14.63
C GLY A 90 -5.95 -18.81 -16.10
N CYS A 91 -7.08 -19.37 -16.55
CA CYS A 91 -7.26 -19.84 -17.93
C CYS A 91 -7.63 -18.67 -18.87
N VAL A 92 -6.61 -17.91 -19.31
CA VAL A 92 -6.77 -16.66 -20.09
C VAL A 92 -6.59 -16.86 -21.61
N GLU A 93 -6.42 -18.09 -22.08
CA GLU A 93 -6.04 -18.39 -23.47
C GLU A 93 -7.08 -18.01 -24.54
N SER A 94 -8.35 -17.76 -24.18
CA SER A 94 -9.45 -17.59 -25.14
C SER A 94 -9.70 -16.16 -25.63
N ASP A 95 -9.51 -15.14 -24.78
CA ASP A 95 -10.05 -13.79 -25.01
C ASP A 95 -8.99 -12.74 -25.44
N LEU A 96 -7.71 -13.14 -25.56
CA LEU A 96 -6.61 -12.21 -25.88
C LEU A 96 -6.52 -11.88 -27.38
N ASN A 97 -7.04 -10.71 -27.76
CA ASN A 97 -6.88 -10.16 -29.10
C ASN A 97 -5.41 -9.87 -29.48
N GLY A 98 -4.54 -9.63 -28.50
CA GLY A 98 -3.11 -9.29 -28.71
C GLY A 98 -2.86 -7.78 -28.78
N GLN A 99 -3.82 -6.97 -28.33
CA GLN A 99 -3.64 -5.53 -28.17
C GLN A 99 -2.59 -5.24 -27.09
N LEU A 100 -1.71 -4.28 -27.38
CA LEU A 100 -0.57 -3.93 -26.52
C LEU A 100 -1.00 -3.10 -25.30
N GLU A 101 -1.96 -2.20 -25.46
CA GLU A 101 -2.39 -1.29 -24.39
C GLU A 101 -3.54 -1.90 -23.57
N PRO A 102 -3.42 -1.95 -22.22
CA PRO A 102 -4.49 -2.41 -21.36
C PRO A 102 -5.62 -1.37 -21.23
N GLU A 103 -6.83 -1.83 -20.94
CA GLU A 103 -7.98 -0.98 -20.60
C GLU A 103 -8.52 -1.36 -19.21
N VAL A 104 -8.60 -0.40 -18.28
CA VAL A 104 -9.36 -0.57 -17.02
C VAL A 104 -10.74 0.05 -17.17
N LYS A 105 -11.76 -0.80 -17.19
CA LYS A 105 -13.16 -0.38 -17.23
C LYS A 105 -13.77 -0.40 -15.84
N PHE A 106 -13.97 0.78 -15.25
CA PHE A 106 -14.67 0.95 -13.98
C PHE A 106 -16.19 0.84 -14.16
N HIS A 107 -16.84 0.04 -13.31
CA HIS A 107 -18.29 -0.23 -13.36
C HIS A 107 -19.06 0.44 -12.22
N SER A 108 -18.44 0.61 -11.04
CA SER A 108 -19.04 1.30 -9.90
C SER A 108 -17.99 1.85 -8.93
N ILE A 109 -18.33 2.95 -8.26
CA ILE A 109 -17.67 3.43 -7.04
C ILE A 109 -18.64 3.30 -5.87
N GLY A 110 -18.16 2.79 -4.74
CA GLY A 110 -18.94 2.62 -3.53
C GLY A 110 -18.27 3.25 -2.32
N ILE A 111 -19.06 3.34 -1.24
CA ILE A 111 -18.65 3.83 0.07
C ILE A 111 -19.03 2.76 1.10
N ILE A 112 -18.08 2.35 1.92
CA ILE A 112 -18.28 1.49 3.09
C ILE A 112 -18.05 2.35 4.33
N SER A 113 -18.98 2.35 5.29
CA SER A 113 -18.79 3.01 6.59
C SER A 113 -19.76 2.45 7.64
N ASP A 114 -19.32 2.37 8.91
CA ASP A 114 -20.10 1.85 10.04
C ASP A 114 -21.47 2.53 10.21
N ASP A 115 -21.61 3.80 9.80
CA ASP A 115 -22.83 4.61 9.97
C ASP A 115 -23.87 4.47 8.84
N ILE A 116 -23.51 3.87 7.69
CA ILE A 116 -24.38 3.76 6.49
C ILE A 116 -24.34 2.37 5.79
N GLY A 117 -23.43 1.48 6.19
CA GLY A 117 -23.20 0.20 5.50
C GLY A 117 -22.40 0.38 4.21
N GLU A 118 -22.76 -0.39 3.18
CA GLU A 118 -22.17 -0.28 1.84
C GLU A 118 -23.19 0.31 0.85
N ILE A 119 -22.85 1.43 0.21
CA ILE A 119 -23.63 2.04 -0.88
C ILE A 119 -22.77 2.01 -2.15
N ASN A 120 -23.29 1.49 -3.26
CA ASN A 120 -22.59 1.47 -4.56
C ASN A 120 -23.31 2.37 -5.58
N THR A 121 -22.55 3.24 -6.23
CA THR A 121 -22.98 4.10 -7.34
C THR A 121 -22.42 3.54 -8.66
N PRO A 122 -23.27 3.20 -9.66
CA PRO A 122 -22.79 2.76 -10.96
C PRO A 122 -22.05 3.87 -11.71
N LEU A 123 -21.15 3.49 -12.61
CA LEU A 123 -20.38 4.40 -13.46
C LEU A 123 -20.76 4.25 -14.94
N PRO A 124 -20.78 5.34 -15.73
CA PRO A 124 -20.55 6.74 -15.33
C PRO A 124 -21.67 7.26 -14.40
N VAL A 125 -21.34 8.22 -13.54
CA VAL A 125 -22.33 8.92 -12.71
C VAL A 125 -23.24 9.72 -13.64
N ASP A 126 -24.55 9.62 -13.44
CA ASP A 126 -25.55 10.34 -14.22
C ASP A 126 -25.38 11.87 -14.07
N GLU A 127 -25.34 12.59 -15.19
CA GLU A 127 -25.25 14.05 -15.22
C GLU A 127 -26.44 14.72 -14.52
N SER A 128 -27.60 14.05 -14.40
CA SER A 128 -28.75 14.53 -13.62
C SER A 128 -28.45 14.65 -12.11
N GLN A 129 -27.43 13.93 -11.63
CA GLN A 129 -26.96 13.97 -10.24
C GLN A 129 -25.79 14.95 -10.05
N SER A 130 -25.34 15.64 -11.11
CA SER A 130 -24.24 16.60 -11.01
C SER A 130 -24.62 17.79 -10.10
N GLY A 131 -23.88 17.94 -9.00
CA GLY A 131 -24.17 18.90 -7.94
C GLY A 131 -24.87 18.33 -6.69
N HIS A 132 -25.29 17.06 -6.71
CA HIS A 132 -25.74 16.35 -5.52
C HIS A 132 -24.60 15.51 -4.89
N PRO A 133 -24.57 15.37 -3.55
CA PRO A 133 -23.70 14.41 -2.87
C PRO A 133 -24.01 12.98 -3.30
N LEU A 134 -23.01 12.21 -3.74
CA LEU A 134 -23.15 10.77 -4.01
C LEU A 134 -23.45 10.00 -2.71
N PHE A 135 -22.92 10.49 -1.59
CA PHE A 135 -23.16 9.95 -0.25
C PHE A 135 -23.09 11.03 0.82
N THR A 136 -23.76 10.77 1.94
CA THR A 136 -23.60 11.51 3.20
C THR A 136 -22.86 10.61 4.19
N LEU A 137 -21.80 11.14 4.80
CA LEU A 137 -21.14 10.53 5.94
C LEU A 137 -21.46 11.31 7.22
N ARG A 138 -21.28 10.64 8.35
CA ARG A 138 -21.31 11.28 9.67
C ARG A 138 -19.97 11.96 9.93
N GLU A 139 -19.91 12.88 10.90
CA GLU A 139 -18.66 13.46 11.41
C GLU A 139 -17.94 12.46 12.35
N GLY A 140 -16.64 12.25 12.17
CA GLY A 140 -15.86 11.30 12.97
C GLY A 140 -16.11 9.82 12.65
N SER A 141 -16.65 9.51 11.46
CA SER A 141 -16.87 8.15 10.98
C SER A 141 -15.68 7.68 10.14
N ARG A 142 -15.20 6.46 10.40
CA ARG A 142 -14.29 5.79 9.46
C ARG A 142 -15.03 5.39 8.19
N TYR A 143 -14.33 5.40 7.06
CA TYR A 143 -14.88 4.97 5.78
C TYR A 143 -13.82 4.43 4.83
N GLN A 144 -14.25 3.63 3.86
CA GLN A 144 -13.42 3.15 2.74
C GLN A 144 -14.17 3.36 1.42
N LEU A 145 -13.44 3.78 0.38
CA LEU A 145 -13.97 3.79 -0.98
C LEU A 145 -13.81 2.41 -1.61
N LYS A 146 -14.90 1.85 -2.11
CA LYS A 146 -14.94 0.56 -2.83
C LYS A 146 -14.96 0.81 -4.33
N LEU A 147 -14.25 -0.03 -5.08
CA LEU A 147 -14.18 0.03 -6.54
C LEU A 147 -14.57 -1.33 -7.11
N THR A 148 -15.28 -1.31 -8.24
CA THR A 148 -15.53 -2.49 -9.06
C THR A 148 -15.12 -2.19 -10.49
N PHE A 149 -14.18 -2.95 -11.05
CA PHE A 149 -13.64 -2.71 -12.39
C PHE A 149 -13.23 -4.02 -13.09
N SER A 150 -13.17 -4.01 -14.42
CA SER A 150 -12.57 -5.09 -15.21
C SER A 150 -11.31 -4.59 -15.89
N VAL A 151 -10.30 -5.47 -16.02
CA VAL A 151 -9.15 -5.24 -16.88
C VAL A 151 -9.36 -6.02 -18.18
N LEU A 152 -9.03 -5.39 -19.30
CA LEU A 152 -9.14 -5.94 -20.64
C LEU A 152 -7.80 -5.83 -21.37
N HIS A 153 -7.64 -6.66 -22.41
CA HIS A 153 -6.56 -6.66 -23.39
C HIS A 153 -5.15 -7.04 -22.91
N ASN A 154 -4.61 -6.35 -21.90
CA ASN A 154 -3.26 -6.60 -21.39
C ASN A 154 -3.18 -6.43 -19.87
N ILE A 155 -2.05 -6.79 -19.25
CA ILE A 155 -1.79 -6.54 -17.83
C ILE A 155 -1.64 -5.02 -17.59
N VAL A 156 -2.27 -4.53 -16.52
CA VAL A 156 -2.05 -3.18 -15.98
C VAL A 156 -1.02 -3.28 -14.87
N SER A 157 0.16 -2.69 -15.06
CA SER A 157 1.20 -2.63 -14.03
C SER A 157 1.07 -1.36 -13.19
N GLY A 158 1.23 -1.49 -11.87
CA GLY A 158 1.32 -0.34 -10.97
C GLY A 158 0.11 0.59 -11.01
N LEU A 159 -1.11 0.04 -11.09
CA LEU A 159 -2.33 0.85 -11.03
C LEU A 159 -2.39 1.56 -9.67
N ALA A 160 -2.30 2.88 -9.68
CA ALA A 160 -2.32 3.73 -8.49
C ALA A 160 -3.53 4.68 -8.53
N TYR A 161 -4.00 5.06 -7.34
CA TYR A 161 -4.99 6.12 -7.19
C TYR A 161 -4.36 7.41 -6.68
N SER A 162 -4.98 8.51 -7.06
CA SER A 162 -4.84 9.80 -6.37
C SER A 162 -6.23 10.39 -6.15
N ASN A 163 -6.56 10.65 -4.90
CA ASN A 163 -7.74 11.40 -4.51
C ASN A 163 -7.29 12.80 -4.07
N THR A 164 -8.16 13.78 -4.20
CA THR A 164 -7.96 15.11 -3.62
C THR A 164 -9.31 15.68 -3.29
N VAL A 165 -9.44 16.27 -2.11
CA VAL A 165 -10.70 16.75 -1.56
C VAL A 165 -10.60 18.26 -1.34
N TRP A 166 -11.67 18.97 -1.71
CA TRP A 166 -11.82 20.41 -1.55
C TRP A 166 -13.04 20.75 -0.71
N LYS A 167 -12.91 21.80 0.09
CA LYS A 167 -14.02 22.46 0.77
C LYS A 167 -14.07 23.94 0.37
N GLY A 168 -15.21 24.38 -0.17
CA GLY A 168 -15.37 25.76 -0.64
C GLY A 168 -14.36 26.18 -1.72
N GLY A 169 -13.83 25.23 -2.48
CA GLY A 169 -12.78 25.46 -3.49
C GLY A 169 -11.33 25.41 -2.96
N ILE A 170 -11.12 25.31 -1.65
CA ILE A 170 -9.79 25.17 -1.03
C ILE A 170 -9.49 23.67 -0.84
N PRO A 171 -8.31 23.15 -1.24
CA PRO A 171 -7.93 21.76 -0.98
C PRO A 171 -7.74 21.54 0.53
N VAL A 172 -8.23 20.40 1.03
CA VAL A 172 -8.24 20.04 2.45
C VAL A 172 -7.71 18.63 2.75
N ASP A 173 -7.69 17.74 1.75
CA ASP A 173 -7.00 16.44 1.79
C ASP A 173 -6.40 16.10 0.41
N GLN A 174 -5.31 15.30 0.41
CA GLN A 174 -4.81 14.58 -0.75
C GLN A 174 -4.23 13.22 -0.34
N SER A 175 -4.98 12.15 -0.61
CA SER A 175 -4.60 10.76 -0.45
C SER A 175 -4.12 10.12 -1.78
N LYS A 176 -3.15 9.20 -1.71
CA LYS A 176 -2.59 8.46 -2.86
C LYS A 176 -2.13 7.09 -2.40
N GLY A 177 -2.31 6.06 -3.23
CA GLY A 177 -1.84 4.71 -2.90
C GLY A 177 -1.84 3.78 -4.12
N MET A 178 -1.19 2.62 -3.95
CA MET A 178 -0.98 1.62 -4.99
C MET A 178 -2.02 0.49 -4.88
N LEU A 179 -2.84 0.30 -5.91
CA LEU A 179 -3.77 -0.85 -5.98
C LEU A 179 -3.03 -2.12 -6.41
N GLY A 180 -1.96 -1.96 -7.21
CA GLY A 180 -1.08 -3.04 -7.66
C GLY A 180 -1.23 -3.39 -9.13
N THR A 181 -0.93 -4.65 -9.47
CA THR A 181 -0.89 -5.16 -10.85
C THR A 181 -2.06 -6.09 -11.12
N PHE A 182 -2.78 -5.87 -12.22
CA PHE A 182 -4.03 -6.56 -12.54
C PHE A 182 -4.01 -7.16 -13.95
N ALA A 183 -4.55 -8.36 -14.11
CA ALA A 183 -4.55 -9.10 -15.38
C ALA A 183 -5.94 -9.08 -16.06
N PRO A 184 -6.03 -9.28 -17.38
CA PRO A 184 -7.31 -9.50 -18.04
C PRO A 184 -8.00 -10.76 -17.50
N GLN A 185 -9.19 -10.61 -16.94
CA GLN A 185 -10.00 -11.71 -16.42
C GLN A 185 -11.50 -11.44 -16.61
N ARG A 186 -12.29 -12.52 -16.65
CA ARG A 186 -13.74 -12.47 -16.93
C ARG A 186 -14.57 -11.84 -15.81
N GLU A 187 -14.15 -12.01 -14.55
CA GLU A 187 -14.87 -11.50 -13.39
C GLU A 187 -14.31 -10.12 -12.96
N PRO A 188 -15.15 -9.14 -12.57
CA PRO A 188 -14.64 -7.86 -12.09
C PRO A 188 -13.78 -8.00 -10.84
N TYR A 189 -12.72 -7.21 -10.76
CA TYR A 189 -11.98 -6.96 -9.53
C TYR A 189 -12.82 -6.09 -8.58
N PHE A 190 -12.74 -6.42 -7.30
CA PHE A 190 -13.22 -5.60 -6.20
C PHE A 190 -12.01 -5.13 -5.40
N HIS A 191 -11.91 -3.83 -5.13
CA HIS A 191 -10.80 -3.26 -4.36
C HIS A 191 -11.33 -2.18 -3.42
N THR A 192 -10.85 -2.18 -2.17
CA THR A 192 -11.10 -1.11 -1.20
C THR A 192 -9.85 -0.26 -1.07
N LEU A 193 -10.00 1.06 -1.21
CA LEU A 193 -8.93 1.99 -0.87
C LEU A 193 -8.68 2.00 0.65
N GLU A 194 -7.62 2.69 1.06
CA GLU A 194 -7.24 2.86 2.47
C GLU A 194 -8.39 3.46 3.30
N GLU A 195 -8.43 3.14 4.60
CA GLU A 195 -9.44 3.65 5.52
C GLU A 195 -9.10 5.09 5.95
N ASP A 196 -10.06 6.00 5.81
CA ASP A 196 -9.97 7.40 6.23
C ASP A 196 -11.06 7.74 7.25
N THR A 197 -10.90 8.82 8.01
CA THR A 197 -11.84 9.26 9.05
C THR A 197 -12.34 10.67 8.78
N THR A 198 -13.66 10.85 8.70
CA THR A 198 -14.26 12.15 8.41
C THR A 198 -13.97 13.20 9.49
N PRO A 199 -13.56 14.43 9.14
CA PRO A 199 -13.28 15.46 10.11
C PRO A 199 -14.51 15.83 10.96
N SER A 200 -14.27 16.16 12.24
CA SER A 200 -15.30 16.44 13.24
C SER A 200 -15.45 17.92 13.57
N GLY A 201 -16.69 18.34 13.90
CA GLY A 201 -16.98 19.67 14.44
C GLY A 201 -17.83 20.55 13.52
N VAL A 202 -18.30 21.68 14.05
CA VAL A 202 -19.25 22.57 13.35
C VAL A 202 -18.70 23.08 12.02
N LEU A 203 -17.41 23.42 11.97
CA LEU A 203 -16.73 23.87 10.75
C LEU A 203 -16.37 22.73 9.78
N ALA A 204 -16.37 21.48 10.24
CA ALA A 204 -16.09 20.30 9.42
C ALA A 204 -17.32 19.79 8.64
N ARG A 205 -18.55 20.10 9.08
CA ARG A 205 -19.78 19.69 8.39
C ARG A 205 -20.02 20.43 7.06
N GLY A 206 -20.93 19.91 6.25
CA GLY A 206 -21.31 20.45 4.95
C GLY A 206 -20.71 19.69 3.76
N THR A 207 -20.89 20.25 2.56
CA THR A 207 -20.50 19.61 1.29
C THR A 207 -19.01 19.74 0.98
N TYR A 208 -18.45 18.67 0.44
CA TYR A 208 -17.10 18.55 -0.09
C TYR A 208 -17.17 18.16 -1.57
N SER A 209 -16.20 18.62 -2.35
CA SER A 209 -15.98 18.16 -3.73
C SER A 209 -14.67 17.39 -3.79
N ALA A 210 -14.58 16.36 -4.61
CA ALA A 210 -13.40 15.53 -4.72
C ALA A 210 -13.13 15.06 -6.15
N LYS A 211 -11.87 14.71 -6.41
CA LYS A 211 -11.39 14.22 -7.70
C LYS A 211 -10.53 12.99 -7.46
N LEU A 212 -11.04 11.84 -7.89
CA LEU A 212 -10.35 10.56 -7.86
C LEU A 212 -9.84 10.24 -9.26
N LYS A 213 -8.53 10.05 -9.41
CA LYS A 213 -7.87 9.72 -10.68
C LYS A 213 -7.09 8.41 -10.52
N PHE A 214 -7.18 7.54 -11.52
CA PHE A 214 -6.40 6.31 -11.63
C PHE A 214 -5.38 6.40 -12.77
N GLU A 215 -4.14 6.01 -12.49
CA GLU A 215 -3.00 6.04 -13.42
C GLU A 215 -2.14 4.78 -13.25
N ASP A 216 -1.54 4.29 -14.32
CA ASP A 216 -0.64 3.12 -14.31
C ASP A 216 0.85 3.49 -14.40
N ASP A 217 1.75 2.51 -14.30
CA ASP A 217 3.21 2.69 -14.41
C ASP A 217 3.64 3.40 -15.72
N ASP A 218 2.92 3.16 -16.82
CA ASP A 218 3.15 3.79 -18.13
C ASP A 218 2.62 5.25 -18.21
N ARG A 219 1.94 5.71 -17.14
CA ARG A 219 1.24 6.98 -17.00
C ARG A 219 -0.01 7.11 -17.89
N ARG A 220 -0.71 6.02 -18.15
CA ARG A 220 -2.06 6.05 -18.73
C ARG A 220 -3.08 6.42 -17.66
N CYS A 221 -3.80 7.52 -17.87
CA CYS A 221 -4.94 7.88 -17.04
C CYS A 221 -6.16 7.02 -17.42
N HIS A 222 -6.46 5.99 -16.63
CA HIS A 222 -7.56 5.06 -16.89
C HIS A 222 -8.94 5.62 -16.53
N MET A 223 -9.02 6.47 -15.48
CA MET A 223 -10.25 7.18 -15.13
C MET A 223 -9.93 8.47 -14.38
N GLU A 224 -10.71 9.53 -14.63
CA GLU A 224 -10.84 10.69 -13.76
C GLU A 224 -12.32 10.87 -13.39
N LEU A 225 -12.66 10.70 -12.11
CA LEU A 225 -13.98 10.91 -11.55
C LEU A 225 -13.99 12.16 -10.67
N LYS A 226 -14.90 13.09 -10.97
CA LYS A 226 -15.26 14.20 -10.07
C LYS A 226 -16.54 13.83 -9.34
N TYR A 227 -16.52 13.90 -8.01
CA TYR A 227 -17.65 13.55 -7.16
C TYR A 227 -17.84 14.58 -6.05
N SER A 228 -18.98 14.52 -5.35
CA SER A 228 -19.22 15.32 -4.14
C SER A 228 -19.82 14.45 -3.05
N PHE A 229 -19.60 14.84 -1.79
CA PHE A 229 -20.14 14.16 -0.62
C PHE A 229 -20.45 15.18 0.48
N GLU A 230 -21.19 14.79 1.51
CA GLU A 230 -21.57 15.68 2.62
C GLU A 230 -21.23 15.07 3.98
N ILE A 231 -20.69 15.88 4.90
CA ILE A 231 -20.45 15.49 6.30
C ILE A 231 -21.53 16.11 7.19
N LYS A 232 -22.28 15.28 7.92
CA LYS A 232 -23.35 15.69 8.85
C LYS A 232 -23.08 15.21 10.29
N LYS A 233 -23.76 15.80 11.29
CA LYS A 233 -23.66 15.36 12.71
C LYS A 233 -24.28 13.96 12.95
N ARG A 234 -25.21 13.57 12.09
CA ARG A 234 -25.85 12.25 11.98
C ARG A 234 -26.00 11.98 10.48
N SER A 235 -25.83 10.73 10.07
CA SER A 235 -26.24 10.24 8.75
C SER A 235 -27.75 10.45 8.53
#